data_AF-A0A7C1GM61-F1
#
_entry.id   AF-A0A7C1GM61-F1
#
_cell.length_a   1.000
_cell.length_b   1.000
_cell.length_c   1.000
_cell.angle_alpha   90.00
_cell.angle_beta   90.00
_cell.angle_gamma   90.00
#
_symmetry.space_group_name_H-M   'P 1'
#
loop_
_entity.id
_entity.type
_entity.pdbx_description
1 polymer ?
#
loop_
_entity_poly.entity_id
_entity_poly.type
_entity_poly.pdbx_seq_one_letter_code
_entity_poly.pdbx_strand_id
1 'polypeptide(L)'
;MSKNEEKIIKLNELDPNFKYEIQAEPGGENFTRCFACGTCTNGCPIREVDEKYNPRKIIRMALLGMKDKVFKSEFVWLCSAHFTCFESCPQGVNIGEITNTIRNIAIREEHHFSDSLNSSLNKEEVIEFGKLDSNFKYEVAQENGGESITCCFACGSCTTSCPERARDDRYNPRRFIRMVLLGMKEQVFQDPFLWLCSTHYRCSQRCPQEVNIKEIMNSIKNIAIREGYTSPLLTLRDETGDKQERRKK
;
A
#
# COMPACT_ATOMS: atom_id res chain seq x y z
N MET A 1 -37.62 6.18 -7.91
CA MET A 1 -37.35 5.24 -9.02
C MET A 1 -37.08 3.87 -8.41
N SER A 2 -37.84 2.85 -8.81
CA SER A 2 -37.92 1.59 -8.07
C SER A 2 -36.69 0.70 -8.31
N LYS A 3 -36.27 -0.08 -7.30
CA LYS A 3 -35.13 -1.02 -7.31
C LYS A 3 -35.12 -2.06 -8.45
N ASN A 4 -36.12 -2.06 -9.34
CA ASN A 4 -36.23 -2.98 -10.47
C ASN A 4 -35.55 -2.48 -11.75
N GLU A 5 -35.26 -1.18 -11.90
CA GLU A 5 -34.60 -0.66 -13.11
C GLU A 5 -33.11 -1.09 -13.21
N GLU A 6 -32.43 -1.31 -12.08
CA GLU A 6 -31.01 -1.71 -12.05
C GLU A 6 -30.72 -3.13 -12.59
N LYS A 7 -31.75 -3.98 -12.71
CA LYS A 7 -31.59 -5.38 -13.16
C LYS A 7 -31.72 -5.56 -14.67
N ILE A 8 -32.13 -4.53 -15.42
CA ILE A 8 -32.30 -4.64 -16.86
C ILE A 8 -30.94 -4.46 -17.54
N ILE A 9 -30.56 -5.42 -18.39
CA ILE A 9 -29.39 -5.30 -19.27
C ILE A 9 -29.91 -4.85 -20.62
N LYS A 10 -29.53 -3.65 -21.04
CA LYS A 10 -29.89 -3.11 -22.34
C LYS A 10 -28.83 -3.51 -23.36
N LEU A 11 -29.22 -4.31 -24.37
CA LEU A 11 -28.28 -4.85 -25.36
C LEU A 11 -27.55 -3.76 -26.15
N ASN A 12 -28.22 -2.64 -26.39
CA ASN A 12 -27.71 -1.47 -27.11
C ASN A 12 -26.69 -0.64 -26.31
N GLU A 13 -26.53 -0.90 -25.01
CA GLU A 13 -25.52 -0.25 -24.15
C GLU A 13 -24.29 -1.16 -23.93
N LEU A 14 -24.25 -2.36 -24.52
CA LEU A 14 -23.11 -3.26 -24.41
C LEU A 14 -22.02 -2.87 -25.43
N ASP A 15 -20.76 -3.08 -25.06
CA ASP A 15 -19.60 -2.96 -25.94
C ASP A 15 -19.07 -4.36 -26.31
N PRO A 16 -19.44 -4.92 -27.47
CA PRO A 16 -18.99 -6.26 -27.88
C PRO A 16 -17.48 -6.36 -28.10
N ASN A 17 -16.79 -5.22 -28.29
CA ASN A 17 -15.36 -5.17 -28.55
C ASN A 17 -14.51 -5.16 -27.27
N PHE A 18 -15.11 -4.89 -26.10
CA PHE A 18 -14.40 -4.86 -24.82
C PHE A 18 -13.58 -6.13 -24.55
N LYS A 19 -14.08 -7.29 -24.99
CA LYS A 19 -13.35 -8.56 -24.85
C LYS A 19 -12.07 -8.64 -25.68
N TYR A 20 -12.04 -7.99 -26.84
CA TYR A 20 -10.87 -7.93 -27.72
C TYR A 20 -9.87 -6.88 -27.23
N GLU A 21 -10.37 -5.80 -26.64
CA GLU A 21 -9.54 -4.81 -25.95
C GLU A 21 -8.76 -5.46 -24.81
N ILE A 22 -9.44 -6.22 -23.93
CA ILE A 22 -8.76 -7.00 -22.88
C ILE A 22 -7.76 -7.98 -23.49
N GLN A 23 -8.14 -8.68 -24.57
CA GLN A 23 -7.27 -9.68 -25.19
C GLN A 23 -6.01 -9.10 -25.85
N ALA A 24 -6.05 -7.83 -26.27
CA ALA A 24 -4.93 -7.15 -26.90
C ALA A 24 -3.87 -6.66 -25.88
N GLU A 25 -4.22 -6.57 -24.61
CA GLU A 25 -3.32 -6.15 -23.54
C GLU A 25 -2.50 -7.35 -22.99
N PRO A 26 -1.27 -7.12 -22.53
CA PRO A 26 -0.48 -8.15 -21.86
C PRO A 26 -1.25 -8.76 -20.68
N GLY A 27 -1.28 -10.09 -20.62
CA GLY A 27 -2.00 -10.84 -19.59
C GLY A 27 -3.47 -11.14 -19.91
N GLY A 28 -4.00 -10.64 -21.03
CA GLY A 28 -5.36 -10.89 -21.50
C GLY A 28 -5.52 -11.96 -22.60
N GLU A 29 -4.43 -12.57 -23.07
CA GLU A 29 -4.36 -13.31 -24.34
C GLU A 29 -5.37 -14.49 -24.42
N ASN A 30 -5.66 -15.13 -23.29
CA ASN A 30 -6.57 -16.27 -23.17
C ASN A 30 -7.98 -15.90 -22.68
N PHE A 31 -8.29 -14.62 -22.51
CA PHE A 31 -9.54 -14.14 -21.90
C PHE A 31 -10.80 -14.75 -22.51
N THR A 32 -10.85 -14.81 -23.84
CA THR A 32 -12.01 -15.28 -24.62
C THR A 32 -12.24 -16.80 -24.57
N ARG A 33 -11.32 -17.57 -23.96
CA ARG A 33 -11.44 -19.03 -23.81
C ARG A 33 -12.35 -19.45 -22.64
N CYS A 34 -12.78 -18.50 -21.80
CA CYS A 34 -13.57 -18.82 -20.62
C CYS A 34 -14.98 -19.32 -20.97
N PHE A 35 -15.20 -20.63 -20.83
CA PHE A 35 -16.51 -21.29 -20.86
C PHE A 35 -17.25 -21.25 -19.50
N ALA A 36 -16.63 -20.61 -18.49
CA ALA A 36 -17.24 -20.25 -17.21
C ALA A 36 -17.75 -21.43 -16.35
N CYS A 37 -16.91 -22.46 -16.21
CA CYS A 37 -17.08 -23.60 -15.30
C CYS A 37 -17.18 -23.20 -13.82
N GLY A 38 -16.48 -22.15 -13.40
CA GLY A 38 -16.53 -21.63 -12.02
C GLY A 38 -15.50 -22.20 -11.05
N THR A 39 -14.52 -22.98 -11.49
CA THR A 39 -13.39 -23.43 -10.65
C THR A 39 -12.71 -22.26 -9.92
N CYS A 40 -12.55 -21.14 -10.62
CA CYS A 40 -11.99 -19.91 -10.06
C CYS A 40 -12.80 -19.31 -8.91
N THR A 41 -14.11 -19.53 -8.87
CA THR A 41 -14.97 -19.04 -7.78
C THR A 41 -14.82 -19.94 -6.55
N ASN A 42 -14.69 -21.25 -6.75
CA ASN A 42 -14.56 -22.21 -5.67
C ASN A 42 -13.19 -22.12 -4.96
N GLY A 43 -12.11 -21.87 -5.71
CA GLY A 43 -10.75 -21.79 -5.17
C GLY A 43 -10.29 -20.38 -4.77
N CYS A 44 -11.20 -19.41 -4.64
CA CYS A 44 -10.81 -18.03 -4.33
C CYS A 44 -10.88 -17.75 -2.82
N PRO A 45 -9.75 -17.42 -2.15
CA PRO A 45 -9.74 -17.10 -0.72
C PRO A 45 -10.50 -15.80 -0.40
N ILE A 46 -10.64 -14.88 -1.36
CA ILE A 46 -11.45 -13.67 -1.15
C ILE A 46 -12.91 -14.03 -0.92
N ARG A 47 -13.41 -15.11 -1.54
CA ARG A 47 -14.78 -15.58 -1.35
C ARG A 47 -15.03 -16.13 0.06
N GLU A 48 -13.99 -16.57 0.76
CA GLU A 48 -14.08 -16.98 2.18
C GLU A 48 -14.28 -15.78 3.10
N VAL A 49 -13.82 -14.59 2.68
CA VAL A 49 -13.97 -13.33 3.42
C VAL A 49 -15.24 -12.58 3.01
N ASP A 50 -15.52 -12.52 1.71
CA ASP A 50 -16.74 -11.91 1.15
C ASP A 50 -17.40 -12.87 0.15
N GLU A 51 -18.48 -13.52 0.59
CA GLU A 51 -19.24 -14.48 -0.21
C GLU A 51 -19.85 -13.88 -1.49
N LYS A 52 -20.04 -12.55 -1.54
CA LYS A 52 -20.55 -11.86 -2.73
C LYS A 52 -19.51 -11.80 -3.84
N TYR A 53 -18.22 -11.86 -3.48
CA TYR A 53 -17.13 -11.88 -4.44
C TYR A 53 -17.21 -13.11 -5.36
N ASN A 54 -17.31 -12.85 -6.65
CA ASN A 54 -17.44 -13.90 -7.66
C ASN A 54 -16.60 -13.56 -8.91
N PRO A 55 -15.37 -14.10 -9.02
CA PRO A 55 -14.48 -13.77 -10.13
C PRO A 55 -15.08 -14.21 -11.48
N ARG A 56 -15.84 -15.32 -11.51
CA ARG A 56 -16.52 -15.79 -12.72
C ARG A 56 -17.56 -14.78 -13.22
N LYS A 57 -18.24 -14.06 -12.31
CA LYS A 57 -19.22 -13.02 -12.67
C LYS A 57 -18.54 -11.87 -13.39
N ILE A 58 -17.39 -11.40 -12.89
CA ILE A 58 -16.61 -10.32 -13.52
C ILE A 58 -16.21 -10.71 -14.94
N ILE A 59 -15.63 -11.90 -15.12
CA ILE A 59 -15.21 -12.40 -16.42
C ILE A 59 -16.39 -12.51 -17.39
N ARG A 60 -17.54 -13.02 -16.93
CA ARG A 60 -18.76 -13.05 -17.76
C ARG A 60 -19.24 -11.67 -18.17
N MET A 61 -19.27 -10.71 -17.24
CA MET A 61 -19.68 -9.34 -17.55
C MET A 61 -18.76 -8.72 -18.60
N ALA A 62 -17.45 -8.90 -18.46
CA ALA A 62 -16.47 -8.39 -19.42
C ALA A 62 -16.60 -9.07 -20.80
N LEU A 63 -16.81 -10.40 -20.87
CA LEU A 63 -17.02 -11.11 -22.14
C LEU A 63 -18.29 -10.68 -22.88
N LEU A 64 -19.32 -10.29 -22.11
CA LEU A 64 -20.59 -9.81 -22.64
C LEU A 64 -20.57 -8.31 -23.00
N GLY A 65 -19.43 -7.63 -22.83
CA GLY A 65 -19.32 -6.21 -23.15
C GLY A 65 -19.94 -5.26 -22.14
N MET A 66 -20.16 -5.71 -20.90
CA MET A 66 -20.73 -4.89 -19.82
C MET A 66 -19.67 -3.97 -19.19
N LYS A 67 -18.92 -3.23 -20.03
CA LYS A 67 -17.71 -2.46 -19.69
C LYS A 67 -17.92 -1.53 -18.49
N ASP A 68 -18.92 -0.65 -18.54
CA ASP A 68 -19.26 0.27 -17.44
C ASP A 68 -19.56 -0.43 -16.11
N LYS A 69 -20.28 -1.56 -16.17
CA LYS A 69 -20.62 -2.34 -14.97
C LYS A 69 -19.39 -3.04 -14.38
N VAL A 70 -18.44 -3.45 -15.22
CA VAL A 70 -17.17 -4.03 -14.79
C VAL A 70 -16.32 -2.96 -14.10
N PHE A 71 -16.16 -1.77 -14.69
CA PHE A 71 -15.36 -0.69 -14.09
C PHE A 71 -15.91 -0.18 -12.76
N LYS A 72 -17.24 -0.08 -12.64
CA LYS A 72 -17.91 0.33 -11.40
C LYS A 72 -17.98 -0.78 -10.33
N SER A 73 -17.60 -2.02 -10.67
CA SER A 73 -17.69 -3.15 -9.74
C SER A 73 -16.50 -3.18 -8.79
N GLU A 74 -16.77 -3.12 -7.49
CA GLU A 74 -15.76 -3.30 -6.43
C GLU A 74 -14.99 -4.61 -6.55
N PHE A 75 -15.61 -5.65 -7.11
CA PHE A 75 -14.94 -6.94 -7.28
C PHE A 75 -13.72 -6.90 -8.20
N VAL A 76 -13.65 -5.96 -9.15
CA VAL A 76 -12.41 -5.79 -9.95
C VAL A 76 -11.26 -5.35 -9.05
N TRP A 77 -11.54 -4.57 -8.01
CA TRP A 77 -10.53 -3.97 -7.12
C TRP A 77 -10.18 -4.86 -5.93
N LEU A 78 -11.06 -5.79 -5.55
CA LEU A 78 -10.79 -6.74 -4.46
C LEU A 78 -9.83 -7.89 -4.84
N CYS A 79 -9.63 -8.18 -6.12
CA CYS A 79 -8.73 -9.26 -6.54
C CYS A 79 -7.29 -9.04 -6.03
N SER A 80 -6.74 -10.00 -5.30
CA SER A 80 -5.37 -9.94 -4.75
C SER A 80 -4.31 -10.55 -5.66
N ALA A 81 -4.68 -10.98 -6.88
CA ALA A 81 -3.79 -11.62 -7.85
C ALA A 81 -2.96 -12.77 -7.22
N HIS A 82 -3.61 -13.64 -6.45
CA HIS A 82 -2.98 -14.82 -5.83
C HIS A 82 -2.85 -16.04 -6.78
N PHE A 83 -3.39 -15.94 -8.00
CA PHE A 83 -3.25 -16.92 -9.11
C PHE A 83 -3.77 -18.35 -8.92
N THR A 84 -4.31 -18.74 -7.76
CA THR A 84 -4.93 -20.08 -7.57
C THR A 84 -5.98 -20.42 -8.64
N CYS A 85 -6.72 -19.40 -9.09
CA CYS A 85 -7.72 -19.56 -10.15
C CYS A 85 -7.11 -19.91 -11.53
N PHE A 86 -5.88 -19.49 -11.81
CA PHE A 86 -5.17 -19.79 -13.05
C PHE A 86 -4.65 -21.23 -13.04
N GLU A 87 -4.03 -21.67 -11.95
CA GLU A 87 -3.50 -23.04 -11.80
C GLU A 87 -4.57 -24.10 -12.00
N SER A 88 -5.80 -23.83 -11.54
CA SER A 88 -6.92 -24.75 -11.65
C SER A 88 -7.79 -24.54 -12.91
N CYS A 89 -7.39 -23.63 -13.82
CA CYS A 89 -8.21 -23.31 -14.99
C CYS A 89 -7.97 -24.30 -16.15
N PRO A 90 -8.99 -25.09 -16.57
CA PRO A 90 -8.82 -26.05 -17.67
C PRO A 90 -8.72 -25.40 -19.06
N GLN A 91 -8.86 -24.07 -19.15
CA GLN A 91 -8.71 -23.29 -20.40
C GLN A 91 -7.54 -22.30 -20.35
N GLY A 92 -6.76 -22.30 -19.27
CA GLY A 92 -5.61 -21.40 -19.11
C GLY A 92 -5.97 -19.91 -19.05
N VAL A 93 -7.15 -19.58 -18.52
CA VAL A 93 -7.61 -18.18 -18.34
C VAL A 93 -7.02 -17.63 -17.04
N ASN A 94 -6.11 -16.65 -17.16
CA ASN A 94 -5.47 -16.03 -16.01
C ASN A 94 -6.30 -14.84 -15.47
N ILE A 95 -7.25 -15.12 -14.59
CA ILE A 95 -8.15 -14.08 -14.04
C ILE A 95 -7.38 -13.01 -13.24
N GLY A 96 -6.27 -13.38 -12.60
CA GLY A 96 -5.43 -12.42 -11.88
C GLY A 96 -4.90 -11.33 -12.81
N GLU A 97 -4.27 -11.74 -13.91
CA GLU A 97 -3.78 -10.82 -14.93
C GLU A 97 -4.91 -10.08 -15.63
N ILE A 98 -5.97 -10.78 -16.06
CA ILE A 98 -7.15 -10.13 -16.68
C ILE A 98 -7.72 -9.03 -15.78
N THR A 99 -7.75 -9.25 -14.47
CA THR A 99 -8.25 -8.22 -13.54
C THR A 99 -7.31 -7.02 -13.48
N ASN A 100 -5.99 -7.22 -13.51
CA ASN A 100 -5.01 -6.13 -13.61
C ASN A 100 -5.14 -5.38 -14.94
N THR A 101 -5.28 -6.09 -16.06
CA THR A 101 -5.56 -5.52 -17.38
C THR A 101 -6.80 -4.63 -17.35
N ILE A 102 -7.92 -5.13 -16.80
CA ILE A 102 -9.17 -4.37 -16.67
C ILE A 102 -8.97 -3.10 -15.83
N ARG A 103 -8.21 -3.17 -14.73
CA ARG A 103 -7.89 -1.98 -13.91
C ARG A 103 -7.09 -0.95 -14.69
N ASN A 104 -6.10 -1.40 -15.45
CA ASN A 104 -5.26 -0.50 -16.25
C ASN A 104 -6.06 0.20 -17.35
N ILE A 105 -6.97 -0.52 -18.02
CA ILE A 105 -7.89 0.08 -18.99
C ILE A 105 -8.80 1.08 -18.27
N ALA A 106 -9.41 0.70 -17.15
CA ALA A 106 -10.28 1.59 -16.38
C ALA A 106 -9.58 2.90 -15.98
N ILE A 107 -8.34 2.83 -15.50
CA ILE A 107 -7.54 4.00 -15.13
C ILE A 107 -7.24 4.88 -16.34
N ARG A 108 -6.88 4.26 -17.49
CA ARG A 108 -6.57 4.97 -18.74
C ARG A 108 -7.79 5.72 -19.29
N GLU A 109 -8.98 5.19 -19.04
CA GLU A 109 -10.26 5.78 -19.43
C GLU A 109 -10.88 6.63 -18.31
N GLU A 110 -10.09 7.03 -17.31
CA GLU A 110 -10.50 7.91 -16.20
C GLU A 110 -11.67 7.36 -15.35
N HIS A 111 -11.88 6.04 -15.39
CA HIS A 111 -12.77 5.34 -14.48
C HIS A 111 -12.07 5.06 -13.15
N HIS A 112 -12.13 6.02 -12.25
CA HIS A 112 -11.66 5.86 -10.89
C HIS A 112 -12.68 5.09 -10.05
N PHE A 113 -12.23 4.07 -9.31
CA PHE A 113 -13.02 3.40 -8.27
C PHE A 113 -13.31 4.28 -7.04
N SER A 114 -12.95 5.57 -7.13
CA SER A 114 -12.60 6.38 -5.99
C SER A 114 -13.78 6.98 -5.23
N ASP A 115 -15.02 6.66 -5.58
CA ASP A 115 -16.17 7.20 -4.83
C ASP A 115 -16.48 6.41 -3.55
N SER A 116 -16.04 5.14 -3.42
CA SER A 116 -16.29 4.32 -2.22
C SER A 116 -15.06 4.07 -1.35
N LEU A 117 -13.84 4.07 -1.91
CA LEU A 117 -12.60 3.89 -1.11
C LEU A 117 -12.01 5.22 -0.59
N ASN A 118 -12.29 6.35 -1.24
CA ASN A 118 -11.78 7.65 -0.77
C ASN A 118 -12.53 8.22 0.43
N SER A 119 -13.67 7.64 0.86
CA SER A 119 -14.33 8.13 2.08
C SER A 119 -13.46 7.97 3.33
N SER A 120 -12.45 7.09 3.26
CA SER A 120 -11.53 6.77 4.37
C SER A 120 -10.10 7.24 4.12
N LEU A 121 -9.77 7.77 2.94
CA LEU A 121 -8.48 8.41 2.69
C LEU A 121 -8.67 9.90 2.91
N ASN A 122 -8.05 10.43 3.97
CA ASN A 122 -7.98 11.87 4.19
C ASN A 122 -7.44 12.53 2.91
N LYS A 123 -8.26 13.39 2.29
CA LYS A 123 -7.93 14.18 1.09
C LYS A 123 -6.66 15.05 1.25
N GLU A 124 -6.12 15.16 2.46
CA GLU A 124 -5.06 16.07 2.86
C GLU A 124 -3.63 15.51 2.69
N GLU A 125 -3.43 14.20 2.49
CA GLU A 125 -2.08 13.62 2.32
C GLU A 125 -1.78 13.18 0.87
N VAL A 126 -2.07 14.03 -0.12
CA VAL A 126 -1.49 13.84 -1.46
C VAL A 126 -0.01 14.20 -1.37
N ILE A 127 0.87 13.19 -1.40
CA ILE A 127 2.32 13.40 -1.48
C ILE A 127 2.64 14.00 -2.85
N GLU A 128 2.95 15.30 -2.90
CA GLU A 128 3.44 15.95 -4.12
C GLU A 128 4.88 15.49 -4.40
N PHE A 129 5.06 14.72 -5.49
CA PHE A 129 6.37 14.20 -5.90
C PHE A 129 7.46 15.28 -6.03
N GLY A 130 7.09 16.51 -6.38
CA GLY A 130 8.02 17.65 -6.49
C GLY A 130 8.60 18.14 -5.16
N LYS A 131 8.03 17.75 -4.01
CA LYS A 131 8.49 18.14 -2.66
C LYS A 131 9.37 17.07 -2.00
N LEU A 132 9.65 15.95 -2.68
CA LEU A 132 10.47 14.87 -2.13
C LEU A 132 11.96 15.18 -2.28
N ASP A 133 12.72 15.08 -1.19
CA ASP A 133 14.18 15.18 -1.22
C ASP A 133 14.80 13.80 -1.48
N SER A 134 15.05 13.48 -2.74
CA SER A 134 15.67 12.20 -3.13
C SER A 134 17.05 11.95 -2.50
N ASN A 135 17.73 13.00 -2.01
CA ASN A 135 19.03 12.88 -1.38
C ASN A 135 18.96 12.58 0.12
N PHE A 136 17.78 12.71 0.74
CA PHE A 136 17.63 12.52 2.19
C PHE A 136 18.11 11.14 2.67
N LYS A 137 17.90 10.08 1.88
CA LYS A 137 18.43 8.74 2.20
C LYS A 137 19.96 8.69 2.27
N TYR A 138 20.66 9.50 1.46
CA TYR A 138 22.12 9.56 1.46
C TYR A 138 22.63 10.44 2.61
N GLU A 139 21.90 11.50 2.96
CA GLU A 139 22.16 12.27 4.17
C GLU A 139 22.10 11.37 5.41
N VAL A 140 21.03 10.56 5.54
CA VAL A 140 20.93 9.56 6.61
C VAL A 140 22.06 8.53 6.52
N ALA A 141 22.45 8.07 5.32
CA ALA A 141 23.53 7.11 5.16
C ALA A 141 24.92 7.66 5.58
N GLN A 142 25.11 8.98 5.53
CA GLN A 142 26.36 9.64 5.94
C GLN A 142 26.41 9.91 7.45
N GLU A 143 25.28 9.85 8.15
CA GLU A 143 25.24 9.96 9.60
C GLU A 143 25.77 8.69 10.27
N ASN A 144 26.42 8.87 11.42
CA ASN A 144 26.91 7.76 12.23
C ASN A 144 25.76 6.81 12.58
N GLY A 145 25.90 5.54 12.19
CA GLY A 145 24.93 4.49 12.42
C GLY A 145 23.81 4.43 11.38
N GLY A 146 23.80 5.32 10.38
CA GLY A 146 22.83 5.37 9.31
C GLY A 146 23.25 4.62 8.04
N GLU A 147 24.48 4.13 7.96
CA GLU A 147 25.18 3.67 6.75
C GLU A 147 24.43 2.57 6.00
N SER A 148 23.70 1.73 6.74
CA SER A 148 22.95 0.58 6.20
C SER A 148 21.57 0.91 5.64
N ILE A 149 21.11 2.18 5.69
CA ILE A 149 19.75 2.58 5.30
C ILE A 149 19.40 2.16 3.86
N THR A 150 20.33 2.30 2.92
CA THR A 150 20.10 2.02 1.50
C THR A 150 19.93 0.52 1.19
N CYS A 151 20.29 -0.37 2.12
CA CYS A 151 20.12 -1.81 1.96
C CYS A 151 18.68 -2.27 2.28
N CYS A 152 17.83 -1.41 2.83
CA CYS A 152 16.49 -1.80 3.26
C CYS A 152 15.51 -1.96 2.08
N PHE A 153 14.98 -3.16 1.89
CA PHE A 153 13.88 -3.42 0.94
C PHE A 153 12.47 -3.31 1.56
N ALA A 154 12.36 -2.78 2.78
CA ALA A 154 11.09 -2.50 3.47
C ALA A 154 10.16 -3.71 3.74
N CYS A 155 10.72 -4.87 4.10
CA CYS A 155 9.96 -6.10 4.41
C CYS A 155 8.99 -6.00 5.60
N GLY A 156 9.33 -5.20 6.62
CA GLY A 156 8.51 -5.04 7.83
C GLY A 156 8.81 -5.95 9.01
N SER A 157 9.84 -6.80 8.97
CA SER A 157 10.29 -7.60 10.14
C SER A 157 10.53 -6.73 11.38
N CYS A 158 10.98 -5.49 11.18
CA CYS A 158 11.18 -4.52 12.26
C CYS A 158 9.89 -4.06 12.94
N THR A 159 8.77 -4.00 12.21
CA THR A 159 7.47 -3.60 12.76
C THR A 159 6.92 -4.71 13.64
N THR A 160 6.94 -5.94 13.14
CA THR A 160 6.47 -7.13 13.86
C THR A 160 7.25 -7.38 15.15
N SER A 161 8.55 -7.06 15.16
CA SER A 161 9.41 -7.30 16.32
C SER A 161 9.50 -6.14 17.31
N CYS A 162 8.83 -5.03 17.03
CA CYS A 162 8.90 -3.83 17.85
C CYS A 162 7.92 -3.88 19.03
N PRO A 163 8.39 -3.84 20.28
CA PRO A 163 7.51 -3.75 21.45
C PRO A 163 6.76 -2.40 21.53
N GLU A 164 7.29 -1.31 20.99
CA GLU A 164 6.56 -0.03 20.96
C GLU A 164 5.32 -0.11 20.06
N ARG A 165 5.38 -0.86 18.95
CA ARG A 165 4.20 -1.15 18.10
C ARG A 165 3.12 -1.95 18.83
N ALA A 166 3.50 -2.74 19.84
CA ALA A 166 2.58 -3.50 20.67
C ALA A 166 1.92 -2.63 21.75
N ARG A 167 2.52 -1.48 22.10
CA ARG A 167 1.94 -0.50 23.02
C ARG A 167 1.08 0.53 22.30
N ASP A 168 1.57 1.05 21.18
CA ASP A 168 0.84 1.99 20.32
C ASP A 168 0.89 1.48 18.88
N ASP A 169 -0.29 1.18 18.35
CA ASP A 169 -0.42 0.55 17.05
C ASP A 169 -0.11 1.48 15.87
N ARG A 170 0.00 2.78 16.14
CA ARG A 170 0.41 3.79 15.17
C ARG A 170 1.93 3.83 14.99
N TYR A 171 2.71 3.41 15.99
CA TYR A 171 4.18 3.42 15.90
C TYR A 171 4.69 2.33 14.95
N ASN A 172 5.22 2.71 13.79
CA ASN A 172 5.69 1.77 12.78
C ASN A 172 7.12 2.10 12.32
N PRO A 173 8.16 1.38 12.79
CA PRO A 173 9.53 1.68 12.40
C PRO A 173 9.78 1.49 10.90
N ARG A 174 9.09 0.56 10.23
CA ARG A 174 9.20 0.39 8.78
C ARG A 174 8.70 1.63 8.03
N ARG A 175 7.66 2.30 8.53
CA ARG A 175 7.12 3.53 7.92
C ARG A 175 8.20 4.61 7.85
N PHE A 176 8.90 4.88 8.95
CA PHE A 176 10.00 5.86 8.98
C PHE A 176 11.11 5.52 8.00
N ILE A 177 11.58 4.27 7.99
CA ILE A 177 12.60 3.81 7.04
C ILE A 177 12.13 4.02 5.59
N ARG A 178 10.87 3.69 5.30
CA ARG A 178 10.31 3.88 3.95
C ARG A 178 10.20 5.35 3.57
N MET A 179 9.77 6.21 4.48
CA MET A 179 9.68 7.66 4.26
C MET A 179 11.06 8.27 3.97
N VAL A 180 12.10 7.86 4.70
CA VAL A 180 13.49 8.26 4.42
C VAL A 180 13.93 7.84 3.03
N LEU A 181 13.69 6.58 2.64
CA LEU A 181 14.06 6.06 1.32
C LEU A 181 13.35 6.78 0.16
N LEU A 182 12.15 7.31 0.42
CA LEU A 182 11.34 8.05 -0.55
C LEU A 182 11.62 9.58 -0.54
N GLY A 183 12.45 10.08 0.39
CA GLY A 183 12.75 11.50 0.47
C GLY A 183 11.73 12.36 1.20
N MET A 184 10.87 11.75 2.03
CA MET A 184 9.81 12.42 2.78
C MET A 184 10.34 13.03 4.08
N LYS A 185 11.29 13.96 3.96
CA LYS A 185 12.06 14.52 5.08
C LYS A 185 11.18 15.25 6.10
N GLU A 186 10.37 16.20 5.64
CA GLU A 186 9.48 16.99 6.51
C GLU A 186 8.48 16.10 7.26
N GLN A 187 7.89 15.12 6.58
CA GLN A 187 6.92 14.19 7.17
C GLN A 187 7.57 13.31 8.25
N VAL A 188 8.83 12.91 8.07
CA VAL A 188 9.57 12.14 9.08
C VAL A 188 9.79 12.98 10.35
N PHE A 189 10.19 14.24 10.20
CA PHE A 189 10.54 15.10 11.34
C PHE A 189 9.34 15.63 12.11
N GLN A 190 8.23 15.89 11.43
CA GLN A 190 6.99 16.35 12.05
C GLN A 190 6.22 15.22 12.76
N ASP A 191 6.47 13.97 12.40
CA ASP A 191 5.76 12.83 12.99
C ASP A 191 6.20 12.61 14.46
N PRO A 192 5.30 12.79 15.44
CA PRO A 192 5.62 12.65 16.86
C PRO A 192 6.04 11.21 17.22
N PHE A 193 5.64 10.21 16.43
CA PHE A 193 6.01 8.82 16.64
C PHE A 193 7.50 8.57 16.41
N LEU A 194 8.22 9.45 15.69
CA LEU A 194 9.68 9.35 15.52
C LEU A 194 10.39 9.21 16.88
N TRP A 195 9.91 9.94 17.88
CA TRP A 195 10.53 10.06 19.19
C TRP A 195 10.29 8.85 20.10
N LEU A 196 9.32 7.97 19.78
CA LEU A 196 8.98 6.81 20.61
C LEU A 196 10.00 5.67 20.53
N CYS A 197 10.90 5.66 19.54
CA CYS A 197 11.92 4.61 19.45
C CYS A 197 12.76 4.57 20.74
N SER A 198 12.67 3.46 21.48
CA SER A 198 13.35 3.20 22.75
C SER A 198 14.59 2.31 22.62
N THR A 199 15.04 2.07 21.38
CA THR A 199 16.44 1.70 21.13
C THR A 199 16.82 0.28 21.60
N HIS A 200 15.87 -0.65 21.67
CA HIS A 200 16.04 -2.02 22.15
C HIS A 200 16.60 -3.04 21.12
N TYR A 201 17.08 -2.61 19.94
CA TYR A 201 17.78 -3.42 18.91
C TYR A 201 17.05 -4.64 18.28
N ARG A 202 15.89 -5.05 18.77
CA ARG A 202 15.11 -6.20 18.25
C ARG A 202 14.88 -6.18 16.73
N CYS A 203 14.71 -4.98 16.16
CA CYS A 203 14.53 -4.77 14.73
C CYS A 203 15.80 -5.08 13.94
N SER A 204 16.96 -4.61 14.40
CA SER A 204 18.26 -4.86 13.76
C SER A 204 18.62 -6.36 13.78
N GLN A 205 18.34 -7.05 14.90
CA GLN A 205 18.62 -8.49 15.04
C GLN A 205 17.78 -9.40 14.13
N ARG A 206 16.61 -8.94 13.69
CA ARG A 206 15.70 -9.70 12.82
C ARG A 206 15.72 -9.22 11.37
N CYS A 207 16.62 -8.31 11.02
CA CYS A 207 16.69 -7.77 9.68
C CYS A 207 17.39 -8.79 8.75
N PRO A 208 16.74 -9.26 7.67
CA PRO A 208 17.37 -10.15 6.69
C PRO A 208 18.41 -9.46 5.79
N GLN A 209 18.59 -8.15 5.93
CA GLN A 209 19.57 -7.34 5.19
C GLN A 209 20.58 -6.68 6.13
N GLU A 210 20.60 -7.09 7.40
CA GLU A 210 21.52 -6.55 8.41
C GLU A 210 21.44 -5.02 8.58
N VAL A 211 20.30 -4.43 8.24
CA VAL A 211 20.05 -2.99 8.40
C VAL A 211 19.93 -2.67 9.88
N ASN A 212 20.77 -1.74 10.35
CA ASN A 212 20.78 -1.33 11.74
C ASN A 212 19.71 -0.26 12.04
N ILE A 213 18.45 -0.70 12.03
CA ILE A 213 17.28 0.18 12.18
C ILE A 213 17.32 0.97 13.50
N LYS A 214 17.85 0.39 14.58
CA LYS A 214 18.08 1.13 15.83
C LYS A 214 18.89 2.38 15.59
N GLU A 215 20.05 2.23 14.94
CA GLU A 215 20.98 3.33 14.78
C GLU A 215 20.44 4.35 13.79
N ILE A 216 19.85 3.89 12.69
CA ILE A 216 19.17 4.76 11.74
C ILE A 216 18.12 5.63 12.42
N MET A 217 17.29 5.08 13.31
CA MET A 217 16.29 5.89 14.04
C MET A 217 16.95 6.97 14.91
N ASN A 218 18.14 6.71 15.47
CA ASN A 218 18.91 7.73 16.18
C ASN A 218 19.52 8.76 15.23
N SER A 219 20.08 8.33 14.10
CA SER A 219 20.61 9.20 13.06
C SER A 219 19.54 10.18 12.57
N ILE A 220 18.33 9.68 12.29
CA ILE A 220 17.17 10.51 11.91
C ILE A 220 16.85 11.54 13.00
N LYS A 221 16.78 11.12 14.27
CA LYS A 221 16.54 12.04 15.40
C LYS A 221 17.63 13.11 15.50
N ASN A 222 18.90 12.75 15.29
CA ASN A 222 20.02 13.69 15.35
C ASN A 222 19.97 14.72 14.21
N ILE A 223 19.59 14.30 12.99
CA ILE A 223 19.34 15.24 11.89
C ILE A 223 18.19 16.17 12.25
N ALA A 224 17.05 15.61 12.70
CA ALA A 224 15.87 16.40 13.06
C ALA A 224 16.20 17.48 14.12
N ILE A 225 16.97 17.13 15.16
CA ILE A 225 17.42 18.08 16.20
C ILE A 225 18.27 19.20 15.62
N ARG A 226 19.22 18.89 14.71
CA ARG A 226 20.05 19.92 14.06
C ARG A 226 19.25 20.87 13.20
N GLU A 227 18.14 20.41 12.64
CA GLU A 227 17.21 21.22 11.85
C GLU A 227 16.15 21.94 12.69
N GLY A 228 16.23 21.84 14.02
CA GLY A 228 15.37 22.57 14.94
C GLY A 228 14.09 21.85 15.34
N TYR A 229 13.91 20.59 14.96
CA TYR A 229 12.81 19.76 15.46
C TYR A 229 13.13 19.20 16.84
N THR A 230 12.14 19.20 17.73
CA THR A 230 12.30 18.68 19.09
C THR A 230 11.22 17.65 19.41
N SER A 231 11.53 16.78 20.37
CA SER A 231 10.56 15.81 20.88
C SER A 231 9.44 16.54 21.62
N PRO A 232 8.16 16.25 21.31
CA PRO A 232 7.03 16.73 22.11
C PRO A 232 7.06 16.28 23.58
N LEU A 233 7.90 15.29 23.91
CA LEU A 233 8.09 14.83 25.29
C LEU A 233 9.09 15.68 26.08
N LEU A 234 9.91 16.51 25.42
CA LEU A 234 10.87 17.39 26.10
C LEU A 234 10.21 18.66 26.65
N THR A 235 9.11 19.12 26.05
CA THR A 235 8.38 20.32 26.48
C THR A 235 7.64 20.15 27.82
N LEU A 236 7.47 18.92 28.32
CA LEU A 236 6.79 18.63 29.60
C LEU A 236 7.70 18.79 30.84
N ARG A 237 9.00 19.06 30.68
CA ARG A 237 9.95 19.16 31.81
C ARG A 237 10.26 20.59 32.26
N ASP A 238 9.78 21.61 31.55
CA ASP A 238 10.18 23.00 31.81
C ASP A 238 9.18 23.81 32.66
N GLU A 239 8.14 23.17 33.23
CA GLU A 239 7.20 23.86 34.14
C GLU A 239 7.67 23.92 35.60
N THR A 240 8.76 23.23 35.96
CA THR A 240 9.45 23.40 37.25
C THR A 240 10.86 23.87 36.99
N GLY A 241 11.04 25.19 36.92
CA GLY A 241 12.31 25.84 36.65
C GLY A 241 13.36 25.57 37.71
N ASP A 242 14.20 24.55 37.48
CA ASP A 242 15.46 24.40 38.20
C ASP A 242 16.61 24.19 37.22
N LYS A 243 17.51 25.18 37.18
CA LYS A 243 18.71 25.16 36.34
C LYS A 243 19.71 24.18 36.96
N GLN A 244 19.74 22.93 36.51
CA GLN A 244 20.86 22.06 36.85
C GLN A 244 22.04 22.36 35.91
N GLU A 245 22.98 23.17 36.43
CA GLU A 245 24.33 23.32 35.90
C GLU A 245 24.95 21.95 35.63
N ARG A 246 25.32 21.70 34.37
CA ARG A 246 26.13 20.54 34.00
C ARG A 246 27.50 20.68 34.67
N ARG A 247 27.69 19.98 35.80
CA ARG A 247 29.01 19.73 36.38
C ARG A 247 29.87 19.04 35.32
N LYS A 248 30.87 19.76 34.81
CA LYS A 248 32.02 19.15 34.12
C LYS A 248 32.75 18.27 35.13
N LYS A 249 32.87 16.99 34.84
CA LYS A 249 33.92 16.10 35.34
C LYS A 249 34.60 15.49 34.14
#